data_AF-A0A954UJ24-F1
#
_entry.id   AF-A0A954UJ24-F1
#
_cell.length_a   1.000
_cell.length_b   1.000
_cell.length_c   1.000
_cell.angle_alpha   90.00
_cell.angle_beta   90.00
_cell.angle_gamma   90.00
#
_symmetry.space_group_name_H-M   'P 1'
#
loop_
_entity.id
_entity.type
_entity.pdbx_description
1 polymer ?
#
loop_
_entity_poly.entity_id
_entity_poly.type
_entity_poly.pdbx_seq_one_letter_code
_entity_poly.pdbx_strand_id
1 'polypeptide(L)' 'EDGLEIVPGPLHGATIETYDDHRMAMSLALPGLRIPNVVILNPECTAKTYPRFFEDLAALVSG' A
#
# COMPACT_ATOMS: atom_id res chain seq x y z
N GLU A 1 -14.04 -15.09 -15.10
CA GLU A 1 -12.97 -15.47 -14.15
C GLU A 1 -13.20 -14.72 -12.85
N ASP A 2 -12.82 -15.29 -11.71
CA ASP A 2 -13.19 -14.81 -10.36
C ASP A 2 -11.97 -14.66 -9.42
N GLY A 3 -10.81 -14.27 -9.97
CA GLY A 3 -9.59 -14.13 -9.17
C GLY A 3 -8.33 -13.76 -9.96
N LEU A 4 -7.20 -13.79 -9.24
CA LEU A 4 -5.85 -13.51 -9.75
C LEU A 4 -4.90 -14.61 -9.22
N GLU A 5 -4.01 -15.12 -10.08
CA GLU A 5 -2.85 -15.92 -9.69
C GLU A 5 -1.60 -15.01 -9.65
N ILE A 6 -0.88 -15.02 -8.53
CA ILE A 6 0.33 -14.21 -8.33
C ILE A 6 1.50 -15.17 -8.07
N VAL A 7 2.49 -15.18 -8.97
CA VAL A 7 3.73 -15.96 -8.82
C VAL A 7 4.83 -15.01 -8.31
N PRO A 8 5.46 -15.29 -7.15
CA PRO A 8 6.51 -14.43 -6.61
C PRO A 8 7.74 -14.32 -7.52
N GLY A 9 8.36 -13.13 -7.55
CA GLY A 9 9.61 -12.84 -8.26
C GLY A 9 10.38 -11.69 -7.62
N PRO A 10 11.56 -11.32 -8.15
CA PRO A 10 12.31 -10.15 -7.68
C PRO A 10 11.45 -8.89 -7.78
N LEU A 11 11.39 -8.11 -6.70
CA LEU A 11 10.58 -6.89 -6.62
C LEU A 11 11.46 -5.64 -6.68
N HIS A 12 10.87 -4.54 -7.16
CA HIS A 12 11.49 -3.21 -7.21
C HIS A 12 10.47 -2.13 -6.80
N GLY A 13 10.97 -0.93 -6.50
CA GLY A 13 10.12 0.22 -6.19
C GLY A 13 9.21 0.60 -7.36
N ALA A 14 8.04 1.14 -7.05
CA ALA A 14 7.05 1.55 -8.04
C ALA A 14 6.20 2.71 -7.49
N THR A 15 5.68 3.53 -8.40
CA THR A 15 4.61 4.48 -8.10
C THR A 15 3.28 3.81 -8.38
N ILE A 16 2.39 3.79 -7.40
CA ILE A 16 1.17 2.98 -7.37
C ILE A 16 -0.05 3.89 -7.38
N GLU A 17 -0.87 3.72 -8.41
CA GLU A 17 -2.21 4.30 -8.49
C GLU A 17 -3.18 3.50 -7.59
N THR A 18 -4.05 4.19 -6.86
CA THR A 18 -4.96 3.56 -5.90
C THR A 18 -6.37 3.42 -6.44
N TYR A 19 -6.70 4.10 -7.55
CA TYR A 19 -8.02 4.07 -8.18
C TYR A 19 -9.14 4.45 -7.20
N ASP A 20 -8.83 5.36 -6.26
CA ASP A 20 -9.70 5.78 -5.16
C ASP A 20 -10.17 4.63 -4.23
N ASP A 21 -9.41 3.53 -4.20
CA ASP A 21 -9.68 2.39 -3.33
C ASP A 21 -8.73 2.34 -2.13
N HIS A 22 -9.28 2.59 -0.94
CA HIS A 22 -8.63 2.39 0.36
C HIS A 22 -7.91 1.04 0.48
N ARG A 23 -8.45 -0.04 -0.09
CA ARG A 23 -7.83 -1.37 0.01
C ARG A 23 -6.58 -1.47 -0.84
N MET A 24 -6.57 -0.85 -2.01
CA MET A 24 -5.38 -0.77 -2.86
C MET A 24 -4.27 0.00 -2.14
N ALA A 25 -4.60 1.16 -1.57
CA ALA A 25 -3.66 1.96 -0.79
C ALA A 25 -3.08 1.19 0.40
N MET A 26 -3.94 0.56 1.23
CA MET A 26 -3.49 -0.17 2.42
C MET A 26 -2.67 -1.41 2.07
N SER A 27 -3.13 -2.22 1.11
CA SER A 27 -2.47 -3.48 0.75
C SER A 27 -1.09 -3.24 0.13
N LEU A 28 -0.99 -2.23 -0.74
CA LEU A 28 0.24 -1.93 -1.48
C LEU A 28 1.21 -1.02 -0.72
N ALA A 29 0.81 -0.47 0.44
CA ALA A 29 1.73 0.17 1.37
C ALA A 29 2.65 -0.85 2.08
N LEU A 30 2.17 -2.07 2.34
CA LEU A 30 2.93 -3.09 3.09
C LEU A 30 4.24 -3.53 2.40
N PRO A 31 4.28 -3.76 1.06
CA PRO A 31 5.53 -4.01 0.36
C PRO A 31 6.58 -2.89 0.55
N GLY A 32 6.15 -1.63 0.72
CA GLY A 32 7.03 -0.49 0.96
C GLY A 32 7.82 -0.56 2.27
N LEU A 33 7.42 -1.42 3.20
CA LEU A 33 8.18 -1.70 4.43
C LEU A 33 9.48 -2.47 4.17
N ARG A 34 9.61 -3.10 3.00
CA ARG A 34 10.76 -3.96 2.64
C ARG A 34 11.42 -3.54 1.33
N ILE A 35 10.66 -2.93 0.42
CA ILE A 35 11.12 -2.55 -0.92
C ILE A 35 11.29 -1.03 -0.95
N PRO A 36 12.50 -0.51 -1.20
CA PRO A 36 12.71 0.92 -1.30
C PRO A 36 11.94 1.50 -2.50
N ASN A 37 11.57 2.77 -2.39
CA ASN A 37 10.93 3.56 -3.45
C ASN A 37 9.56 3.02 -3.91
N VAL A 38 8.76 2.45 -3.00
CA VAL A 38 7.32 2.25 -3.20
C VAL A 38 6.58 3.52 -2.81
N VAL A 39 5.83 4.11 -3.74
CA VAL A 39 5.13 5.39 -3.56
C VAL A 39 3.64 5.20 -3.87
N ILE A 40 2.77 5.53 -2.93
CA ILE A 40 1.30 5.50 -3.10
C ILE A 40 0.83 6.89 -3.53
N LEU A 41 0.13 7.02 -4.67
CA LEU A 41 -0.24 8.32 -5.24
C LEU A 41 -1.42 9.03 -4.58
N ASN A 42 -2.39 8.28 -4.05
CA ASN A 42 -3.56 8.79 -3.34
C ASN A 42 -3.74 8.00 -2.04
N PRO A 43 -2.89 8.25 -1.02
CA PRO A 43 -2.99 7.61 0.28
C PRO A 43 -4.22 8.06 1.08
N GLU A 44 -4.76 9.24 0.81
CA GLU A 44 -5.92 9.81 1.51
C GLU A 44 -7.22 9.02 1.29
N CYS A 45 -7.32 8.23 0.23
CA CYS A 45 -8.49 7.36 -0.02
C CYS A 45 -8.73 6.36 1.12
N THR A 46 -7.72 6.07 1.97
CA THR A 46 -7.92 5.23 3.18
C THR A 46 -8.92 5.83 4.16
N ALA A 47 -9.14 7.16 4.14
CA ALA A 47 -10.11 7.83 5.00
C ALA A 47 -11.55 7.34 4.82
N LYS A 48 -11.86 6.65 3.72
CA LYS A 48 -13.13 5.97 3.51
C LYS A 48 -13.50 5.01 4.65
N THR A 49 -12.51 4.32 5.23
CA THR A 49 -12.75 3.35 6.32
C THR A 49 -11.74 3.41 7.45
N TYR A 50 -10.54 3.93 7.20
CA TYR A 50 -9.45 3.99 8.17
C TYR A 50 -8.62 5.27 8.02
N PRO A 51 -9.13 6.42 8.50
CA PRO A 51 -8.49 7.73 8.33
C PRO A 51 -7.07 7.86 8.87
N ARG A 52 -6.72 7.07 9.90
CA ARG A 52 -5.42 7.14 10.57
C ARG A 52 -4.43 6.07 10.13
N PHE A 53 -4.75 5.31 9.06
CA PHE A 53 -3.96 4.15 8.63
C PHE A 53 -2.45 4.43 8.52
N PHE A 54 -2.05 5.50 7.83
CA PHE A 54 -0.63 5.82 7.66
C PHE A 54 0.04 6.38 8.92
N GLU A 55 -0.70 7.08 9.80
CA GLU A 55 -0.19 7.50 11.11
C GLU A 55 0.10 6.28 11.99
N ASP A 56 -0.86 5.35 12.06
CA ASP A 56 -0.76 4.14 12.86
C ASP A 56 0.35 3.23 12.32
N LEU A 57 0.44 3.07 10.98
CA LEU A 57 1.50 2.31 10.34
C LEU A 57 2.88 2.92 10.63
N ALA A 58 3.02 4.24 10.53
CA ALA A 58 4.26 4.94 10.87
C ALA A 58 4.65 4.73 12.34
N ALA A 59 3.68 4.83 13.27
CA ALA A 59 3.92 4.60 14.69
C ALA A 59 4.42 3.17 15.00
N LEU A 60 3.93 2.16 14.26
CA LEU A 60 4.35 0.76 14.43
C LEU A 60 5.77 0.47 13.92
N VAL A 61 6.26 1.22 12.93
CA VAL A 61 7.54 0.94 12.26
C VAL A 61 8.67 1.89 12.66
N SER A 62 8.38 2.85 13.55
CA SER A 62 9.35 3.85 14.04
C SER A 62 10.19 3.39 15.24
N GLY A 63 10.31 2.06 15.46
CA GLY A 63 11.15 1.46 16.51
C GLY A 63 12.44 0.85 15.96
#